data_AF-A0A9D9HQR2-F1
#
_entry.id   AF-A0A9D9HQR2-F1
#
_cell.length_a   1.000
_cell.length_b   1.000
_cell.length_c   1.000
_cell.angle_alpha   90.00
_cell.angle_beta   90.00
_cell.angle_gamma   90.00
#
_symmetry.space_group_name_H-M   'P 1'
#
loop_
_entity.id
_entity.type
_entity.pdbx_description
1 polymer ?
#
loop_
_entity_poly.entity_id
_entity_poly.type
_entity_poly.pdbx_seq_one_letter_code
_entity_poly.pdbx_strand_id
1 'polypeptide(L)' 'MSSRPDLFVKNDGFWYWKNDEAKKIFFEMLLNHDKRLPKEFIEIQVLYEKILENLEVNGQKITVK' A
#
# COMPACT_ATOMS: atom_id res chain seq x y z
N MET A 1 8.37 -7.75 -18.58
CA MET A 1 7.09 -8.06 -17.91
C MET A 1 7.21 -7.63 -16.46
N SER A 2 6.42 -6.65 -16.00
CA SER A 2 6.33 -6.35 -14.56
C SER A 2 5.31 -7.33 -13.99
N SER A 3 5.77 -8.32 -13.24
CA SER A 3 4.91 -9.23 -12.49
C SER A 3 4.28 -8.41 -11.36
N ARG A 4 2.96 -8.21 -11.41
CA ARG A 4 2.24 -7.63 -10.28
C ARG A 4 2.60 -8.44 -9.03
N PRO A 5 2.92 -7.79 -7.90
CA PRO A 5 3.23 -8.50 -6.67
C PRO A 5 2.02 -9.36 -6.29
N ASP A 6 2.29 -10.58 -5.84
CA ASP A 6 1.31 -11.63 -5.63
C ASP A 6 0.51 -11.43 -4.31
N LEU A 7 -0.13 -10.27 -4.19
CA LEU A 7 -0.78 -9.77 -2.97
C LEU A 7 -2.28 -9.99 -2.95
N PHE A 8 -2.85 -10.29 -4.12
CA PHE A 8 -4.29 -10.40 -4.30
C PHE A 8 -4.69 -11.80 -4.79
N VAL A 9 -5.86 -12.27 -4.34
CA VAL A 9 -6.58 -13.40 -4.93
C VAL A 9 -7.84 -12.88 -5.62
N LYS A 10 -8.21 -13.51 -6.73
CA LYS A 10 -9.45 -13.19 -7.43
C LYS A 10 -10.51 -14.22 -7.08
N ASN A 11 -11.64 -13.77 -6.54
CA ASN A 11 -12.81 -14.62 -6.28
C ASN A 11 -14.07 -13.93 -6.81
N ASP A 12 -14.91 -14.66 -7.55
CA ASP A 12 -16.15 -14.14 -8.15
C ASP A 12 -16.02 -12.80 -8.90
N GLY A 13 -14.90 -12.59 -9.57
CA GLY A 13 -14.63 -11.35 -10.32
C GLY A 13 -14.03 -10.20 -9.49
N PHE A 14 -14.03 -10.30 -8.17
CA PHE A 14 -13.48 -9.31 -7.24
C PHE A 14 -12.06 -9.68 -6.78
N TRP A 15 -11.26 -8.66 -6.44
CA TRP A 15 -9.93 -8.82 -5.88
C TRP A 15 -9.97 -8.68 -4.36
N TYR A 16 -9.41 -9.67 -3.67
CA TYR A 16 -9.27 -9.69 -2.21
C TYR A 16 -7.80 -9.80 -1.84
N TRP A 17 -7.44 -9.33 -0.64
CA TRP A 17 -6.14 -9.60 -0.05
C TRP A 17 -5.97 -11.10 0.16
N LYS A 18 -4.78 -11.64 -0.14
CA LYS A 18 -4.49 -13.06 0.17
C LYS A 18 -4.56 -13.36 1.66
N ASN A 19 -4.06 -12.45 2.47
CA ASN A 19 -3.98 -12.50 3.93
C ASN A 19 -3.53 -11.13 4.46
N ASP A 20 -3.45 -10.99 5.79
CA ASP A 20 -3.00 -9.75 6.43
C ASP A 20 -1.54 -9.39 6.12
N GLU A 21 -0.69 -10.39 5.85
CA GLU A 21 0.71 -10.16 5.51
C GLU A 21 0.84 -9.50 4.13
N ALA A 22 0.07 -9.96 3.13
CA ALA A 22 0.00 -9.33 1.82
C ALA A 22 -0.46 -7.87 1.91
N LYS A 23 -1.37 -7.57 2.85
CA LYS A 23 -1.83 -6.20 3.11
C LYS A 23 -0.70 -5.33 3.68
N LYS A 24 0.10 -5.84 4.63
CA LYS A 24 1.26 -5.11 5.16
C LYS A 24 2.31 -4.85 4.07
N ILE A 25 2.66 -5.88 3.30
CA ILE A 25 3.61 -5.78 2.19
C ILE A 25 3.17 -4.69 1.21
N PHE A 26 1.87 -4.60 0.89
CA PHE A 26 1.37 -3.55 0.01
C PHE A 26 1.63 -2.14 0.57
N PHE A 27 1.36 -1.89 1.85
CA PHE A 27 1.62 -0.59 2.47
C PHE A 27 3.12 -0.26 2.54
N GLU A 28 3.97 -1.26 2.80
CA GLU A 28 5.43 -1.09 2.71
C GLU A 28 5.87 -0.74 1.29
N MET A 29 5.27 -1.37 0.27
CA MET A 29 5.56 -1.04 -1.13
C MET A 29 5.12 0.38 -1.50
N LEU A 30 3.98 0.85 -0.98
CA LEU A 30 3.52 2.24 -1.15
C LEU A 30 4.50 3.21 -0.48
N LEU A 31 4.96 2.93 0.73
CA LEU A 31 5.92 3.77 1.43
C LEU A 31 7.27 3.86 0.68
N ASN A 32 7.73 2.74 0.13
CA ASN A 32 9.05 2.64 -0.50
C ASN A 32 9.07 3.01 -2.00
N HIS A 33 7.97 3.53 -2.56
CA HIS A 33 7.84 3.79 -4.00
C HIS A 33 8.29 2.60 -4.87
N ASP A 34 7.84 1.41 -4.49
CA ASP A 34 8.27 0.19 -5.16
C ASP A 34 7.76 0.15 -6.61
N LYS A 35 8.70 0.09 -7.57
CA LYS A 35 8.42 0.09 -9.01
C LYS A 35 7.63 -1.13 -9.50
N ARG A 36 7.50 -2.16 -8.66
CA ARG A 36 6.65 -3.34 -8.93
C ARG A 36 5.17 -3.02 -8.74
N LEU A 37 4.83 -1.96 -8.01
CA LEU A 37 3.44 -1.51 -7.92
C LEU A 37 2.95 -1.02 -9.28
N PRO A 38 1.79 -1.53 -9.74
CA PRO A 38 1.16 -1.03 -10.95
C PRO A 38 0.86 0.48 -10.88
N LYS A 39 0.93 1.18 -12.02
CA LYS A 39 0.77 2.64 -12.08
C LYS A 39 -0.61 3.12 -11.60
N GLU A 40 -1.63 2.26 -11.68
CA GLU A 40 -2.95 2.56 -11.14
C GLU A 40 -2.98 2.79 -9.62
N PHE A 41 -1.93 2.37 -8.89
CA PHE A 41 -1.81 2.61 -7.44
C PHE A 41 -1.09 3.91 -7.09
N ILE A 42 -0.65 4.72 -8.07
CA ILE A 42 0.05 5.99 -7.81
C ILE A 42 -0.82 6.97 -7.01
N GLU A 43 -2.11 7.08 -7.35
CA GLU A 43 -3.02 7.97 -6.60
C GLU A 43 -3.21 7.51 -5.15
N ILE A 44 -3.27 6.19 -4.94
CA ILE A 44 -3.34 5.58 -3.60
C ILE A 44 -2.05 5.85 -2.83
N GLN A 45 -0.90 5.80 -3.49
CA GLN A 45 0.40 6.08 -2.90
C GLN A 45 0.48 7.53 -2.41
N VAL A 46 0.12 8.51 -3.25
CA VAL A 46 0.10 9.92 -2.87
C VAL A 46 -0.88 10.18 -1.72
N LEU A 47 -2.05 9.54 -1.73
CA LEU A 47 -3.00 9.64 -0.63
C LEU A 47 -2.43 9.06 0.67
N TYR A 48 -1.77 7.91 0.59
CA TYR A 48 -1.16 7.24 1.74
C TYR A 48 -0.07 8.10 2.37
N GLU A 49 0.82 8.69 1.58
CA GLU A 49 1.84 9.64 2.04
C GLU A 49 1.22 10.83 2.76
N LYS A 50 0.18 11.45 2.18
CA LYS A 50 -0.54 12.56 2.81
C LYS A 50 -1.18 12.18 4.14
N ILE A 51 -1.72 10.96 4.25
CA ILE A 51 -2.27 10.46 5.52
C ILE A 51 -1.14 10.34 6.54
N LEU A 52 0.00 9.74 6.18
CA LEU A 52 1.13 9.57 7.09
C LEU A 52 1.72 10.90 7.56
N GLU A 53 1.87 11.90 6.69
CA GLU A 53 2.39 13.23 7.03
C GLU A 53 1.53 13.99 8.05
N ASN A 54 0.24 13.69 8.09
CA ASN A 54 -0.75 14.33 8.95
C ASN A 54 -1.24 13.43 10.09
N LEU A 55 -0.74 12.19 10.18
CA LEU A 55 -1.15 11.26 11.22
C LEU A 55 -0.52 11.65 12.55
N GLU A 56 -1.39 12.03 13.49
CA GLU A 56 -1.03 12.29 14.88
C GLU A 56 -1.63 11.21 15.77
N VAL A 57 -0.79 10.61 16.61
CA VAL A 57 -1.21 9.65 17.63
C VAL A 57 -0.85 10.22 18.99
N ASN A 58 -1.85 10.38 19.86
CA ASN A 58 -1.71 11.00 21.18
C ASN A 58 -1.07 12.41 21.11
N GLY A 59 -1.38 13.18 20.06
CA GLY A 59 -0.84 14.53 19.84
C GLY A 59 0.61 14.57 19.35
N GLN A 60 1.20 13.43 18.96
CA GLN A 60 2.53 13.36 18.37
C GLN A 60 2.43 12.94 16.91
N LYS A 61 3.07 13.72 16.02
CA LYS A 61 3.23 13.32 14.61
C LYS A 61 4.07 12.06 14.52
N ILE A 62 3.54 11.03 13.85
CA ILE A 62 4.31 9.80 13.59
C ILE A 62 5.20 10.04 12.37
N THR A 63 6.51 9.83 12.53
CA THR A 63 7.43 9.72 11.40
C THR A 63 7.63 8.24 11.10
N VAL A 64 7.06 7.76 9.99
CA VAL A 64 7.36 6.41 9.49
C VAL A 64 8.74 6.48 8.83
N LYS A 65 9.72 5.75 9.36
CA LYS A 65 11.09 5.64 8.82
C LYS A 65 11.26 4.36 8.02
#